data_AF-A0A239EZS1-F1
#
_entry.id   AF-A0A239EZS1-F1
#
_cell.length_a   1.000
_cell.length_b   1.000
_cell.length_c   1.000
_cell.angle_alpha   90.00
_cell.angle_beta   90.00
_cell.angle_gamma   90.00
#
_symmetry.space_group_name_H-M   'P 1'
#
loop_
_entity.id
_entity.type
_entity.pdbx_description
1 polymer ?
#
loop_
_entity_poly.entity_id
_entity_poly.type
_entity_poly.pdbx_seq_one_letter_code
_entity_poly.pdbx_strand_id
1 'polypeptide(L)'
;MADQPTITTPTFTSSHVFSTDDVTGTYDGLTQGDIPAGDAPIVDFTAVPTITKEGVMLYPVDSEFGFYVTDFLGAEDKIRDYDYGEGFVGDLTGSAGEQLGLVVSDAPTDTFKTPAVLGTWLSGLGGNTVKASTEHYAVMQQVLSDQAYPDDPSAVYALDDDLILLSQNPLWDGQHVADLLANPIVYGVTDKNDDGVLNIEDLLNPNESTISYDIAYSSDYSVTMKDDGKLLYRWGNLIKRPNDIRLEATLDLPDEWNEVDSGTGLLPLYKVTSAELVTNHTITNNPNDQIRPEDFENEAAIGTLPTYSIVTDYNLDGNGPREVWVTTDDYYAGDGTMYPAGMPVTARCIRRAPSSRMKTWPRQPQAPCWRQSAASTKGCSKGLQTPGTPPWTASRSRRLLMWTANTSLARAGVCSLTNTVRTCPAS
;
A
#
# COMPACT_ATOMS: atom_id res chain seq x y z
N MET A 1 -4.71 2.92 -25.90
CA MET A 1 -3.30 3.25 -26.21
C MET A 1 -2.63 3.32 -24.86
N ALA A 2 -1.61 2.49 -24.59
CA ALA A 2 -0.94 2.51 -23.30
C ALA A 2 -0.33 3.90 -23.06
N ASP A 3 -0.41 4.40 -21.83
CA ASP A 3 0.24 5.67 -21.48
C ASP A 3 1.73 5.56 -21.78
N GLN A 4 2.27 6.63 -22.35
CA GLN A 4 3.68 6.69 -22.72
C GLN A 4 4.45 7.40 -21.61
N PRO A 5 5.69 6.97 -21.32
CA PRO A 5 6.56 7.69 -20.40
C PRO A 5 6.67 9.17 -20.80
N THR A 6 6.48 10.07 -19.84
CA THR A 6 6.64 11.50 -20.00
C THR A 6 8.12 11.91 -19.94
N ILE A 7 8.96 11.12 -19.26
CA ILE A 7 10.41 11.27 -19.27
C ILE A 7 10.97 10.59 -20.54
N THR A 8 11.18 11.39 -21.58
CA THR A 8 11.63 10.91 -22.90
C THR A 8 13.15 10.73 -23.04
N THR A 9 13.93 11.25 -22.10
CA THR A 9 15.41 11.17 -22.10
C THR A 9 15.93 10.90 -20.69
N PRO A 10 15.71 9.66 -20.20
CA PRO A 10 16.20 9.26 -18.89
C PRO A 10 17.69 8.94 -18.88
N THR A 11 18.28 9.02 -17.69
CA THR A 11 19.65 8.54 -17.45
C THR A 11 19.64 7.02 -17.27
N PHE A 12 18.55 6.46 -16.75
CA PHE A 12 18.41 5.04 -16.48
C PHE A 12 16.95 4.59 -16.65
N THR A 13 16.77 3.37 -17.16
CA THR A 13 15.46 2.71 -17.30
C THR A 13 15.59 1.25 -16.89
N SER A 14 14.65 0.77 -16.08
CA SER A 14 14.46 -0.64 -15.77
C SER A 14 13.01 -1.03 -16.08
N SER A 15 12.80 -2.24 -16.58
CA SER A 15 11.48 -2.75 -16.93
C SER A 15 11.31 -4.19 -16.48
N HIS A 16 10.11 -4.52 -16.00
CA HIS A 16 9.73 -5.88 -15.61
C HIS A 16 8.43 -6.28 -16.30
N VAL A 17 8.38 -7.52 -16.78
CA VAL A 17 7.15 -8.12 -17.32
C VAL A 17 6.74 -9.21 -16.34
N PHE A 18 5.56 -9.06 -15.75
CA PHE A 18 5.12 -9.99 -14.71
C PHE A 18 4.88 -11.39 -15.26
N SER A 19 5.23 -12.40 -14.47
CA SER A 19 4.87 -13.80 -14.65
C SER A 19 4.28 -14.40 -13.38
N THR A 20 3.87 -15.66 -13.47
CA THR A 20 3.40 -16.42 -12.30
C THR A 20 4.47 -16.58 -11.23
N ASP A 21 5.76 -16.45 -11.56
CA ASP A 21 6.87 -16.49 -10.59
C ASP A 21 6.86 -15.29 -9.63
N ASP A 22 6.29 -14.17 -10.05
CA ASP A 22 6.23 -12.93 -9.26
C ASP A 22 5.08 -12.92 -8.24
N VAL A 23 4.25 -13.95 -8.20
CA VAL A 23 3.11 -14.03 -7.28
C VAL A 23 3.62 -14.26 -5.87
N THR A 24 3.23 -13.39 -4.95
CA THR A 24 3.65 -13.43 -3.54
C THR A 24 2.61 -14.17 -2.72
N GLY A 25 3.08 -15.09 -1.87
CA GLY A 25 2.20 -15.94 -1.06
C GLY A 25 2.20 -15.61 0.43
N THR A 26 3.15 -14.81 0.92
CA THR A 26 3.38 -14.60 2.35
C THR A 26 3.78 -13.16 2.67
N TYR A 27 3.54 -12.73 3.91
CA TYR A 27 3.92 -11.39 4.40
C TYR A 27 5.45 -11.17 4.51
N ASP A 28 6.25 -12.24 4.54
CA ASP A 28 7.72 -12.15 4.50
C ASP A 28 8.28 -12.09 3.07
N GLY A 29 7.41 -12.08 2.06
CA GLY A 29 7.76 -11.90 0.65
C GLY A 29 8.26 -13.17 -0.04
N LEU A 30 7.76 -14.34 0.34
CA LEU A 30 7.98 -15.54 -0.48
C LEU A 30 7.19 -15.43 -1.79
N THR A 31 7.91 -15.41 -2.91
CA THR A 31 7.33 -15.43 -4.24
C THR A 31 7.28 -16.86 -4.79
N GLN A 32 6.42 -17.11 -5.78
CA GLN A 32 6.33 -18.39 -6.47
C GLN A 32 7.66 -18.82 -7.11
N GLY A 33 8.43 -17.86 -7.62
CA GLY A 33 9.76 -18.11 -8.22
C GLY A 33 10.84 -18.46 -7.20
N ASP A 34 10.67 -18.07 -5.93
CA ASP A 34 11.64 -18.26 -4.86
C ASP A 34 11.36 -19.48 -3.97
N ILE A 35 10.30 -20.26 -4.26
CA ILE A 35 9.92 -21.43 -3.46
C ILE A 35 11.03 -22.50 -3.48
N PRO A 36 11.53 -22.94 -2.32
CA PRO A 36 12.50 -24.03 -2.25
C PRO A 36 11.96 -25.34 -2.83
N ALA A 37 12.83 -26.10 -3.48
CA ALA A 37 12.43 -27.37 -4.08
C ALA A 37 11.87 -28.34 -3.02
N GLY A 38 10.61 -28.72 -3.17
CA GLY A 38 9.91 -29.65 -2.27
C GLY A 38 8.89 -28.98 -1.34
N ASP A 39 8.88 -27.65 -1.26
CA ASP A 39 7.89 -26.90 -0.48
C ASP A 39 6.58 -26.72 -1.27
N ALA A 40 5.52 -26.35 -0.55
CA ALA A 40 4.21 -26.09 -1.12
C ALA A 40 4.28 -24.98 -2.18
N PRO A 41 3.74 -25.17 -3.39
CA PRO A 41 3.67 -24.09 -4.37
C PRO A 41 2.63 -23.04 -3.94
N ILE A 42 2.87 -21.77 -4.28
CA ILE A 42 1.90 -20.68 -4.13
C ILE A 42 0.84 -20.79 -5.24
N VAL A 43 1.27 -21.18 -6.44
CA VAL A 43 0.42 -21.41 -7.61
C VAL A 43 0.38 -22.91 -7.91
N ASP A 44 -0.80 -23.55 -7.82
CA ASP A 44 -0.92 -24.98 -8.10
C ASP A 44 -1.01 -25.24 -9.61
N PHE A 45 0.15 -25.43 -10.25
CA PHE A 45 0.25 -25.83 -11.66
C PHE A 45 -0.21 -27.26 -11.95
N THR A 46 -0.51 -28.08 -10.92
CA THR A 46 -1.02 -29.44 -11.07
C THR A 46 -2.55 -29.50 -11.11
N ALA A 47 -3.22 -28.44 -10.64
CA ALA A 47 -4.66 -28.28 -10.76
C ALA A 47 -5.11 -28.22 -12.22
N VAL A 48 -6.37 -28.58 -12.46
CA VAL A 48 -7.00 -28.36 -13.77
C VAL A 48 -7.21 -26.85 -13.95
N PRO A 49 -6.57 -26.20 -14.94
CA PRO A 49 -6.63 -24.76 -15.07
C PRO A 49 -8.02 -24.29 -15.54
N THR A 50 -8.39 -23.09 -15.10
CA THR A 50 -9.51 -22.37 -15.70
C THR A 50 -9.03 -21.65 -16.95
N ILE A 51 -9.68 -21.88 -18.09
CA ILE A 51 -9.27 -21.29 -19.37
C ILE A 51 -10.08 -20.02 -19.64
N THR A 52 -9.38 -18.90 -19.84
CA THR A 52 -10.02 -17.62 -20.19
C THR A 52 -10.62 -17.66 -21.60
N LYS A 53 -11.43 -16.66 -21.95
CA LYS A 53 -11.98 -16.53 -23.32
C LYS A 53 -10.88 -16.34 -24.36
N GLU A 54 -9.76 -15.77 -23.95
CA GLU A 54 -8.57 -15.53 -24.76
C GLU A 54 -7.64 -16.76 -24.81
N GLY A 55 -7.96 -17.84 -24.11
CA GLY A 55 -7.21 -19.10 -24.14
C GLY A 55 -6.06 -19.19 -23.13
N VAL A 56 -5.98 -18.26 -22.17
CA VAL A 56 -4.96 -18.28 -21.11
C VAL A 56 -5.36 -19.30 -20.04
N MET A 57 -4.43 -20.15 -19.63
CA MET A 57 -4.63 -21.11 -18.54
C MET A 57 -4.36 -20.41 -17.21
N LEU A 58 -5.35 -20.38 -16.32
CA LEU A 58 -5.24 -19.82 -14.98
C LEU A 58 -5.23 -20.92 -13.92
N TYR A 59 -4.27 -20.87 -13.02
CA TYR A 59 -4.03 -21.82 -11.95
C TYR A 59 -4.37 -21.18 -10.60
N PRO A 60 -4.90 -21.95 -9.65
CA PRO A 60 -5.35 -21.41 -8.38
C PRO A 60 -4.17 -21.04 -7.48
N VAL A 61 -4.38 -20.05 -6.59
CA VAL A 61 -3.36 -19.46 -5.70
C VAL A 61 -3.69 -19.78 -4.24
N ASP A 62 -2.67 -20.14 -3.46
CA ASP A 62 -2.66 -20.28 -1.99
C ASP A 62 -1.76 -19.18 -1.39
N SER A 63 -2.36 -18.22 -0.68
CA SER A 63 -1.65 -17.10 -0.07
C SER A 63 -2.22 -16.65 1.27
N GLU A 64 -1.37 -16.01 2.09
CA GLU A 64 -1.74 -15.38 3.38
C GLU A 64 -2.62 -14.13 3.22
N PHE A 65 -2.80 -13.63 1.99
CA PHE A 65 -3.55 -12.40 1.69
C PHE A 65 -5.05 -12.64 1.47
N GLY A 66 -5.51 -13.87 1.72
CA GLY A 66 -6.93 -14.19 1.82
C GLY A 66 -7.45 -14.07 3.25
N PHE A 67 -8.76 -14.22 3.43
CA PHE A 67 -9.39 -14.15 4.77
C PHE A 67 -10.32 -15.33 5.07
N TYR A 68 -10.24 -15.85 6.29
CA TYR A 68 -11.33 -16.63 6.90
C TYR A 68 -12.35 -15.68 7.51
N VAL A 69 -13.50 -15.54 6.86
CA VAL A 69 -14.58 -14.65 7.32
C VAL A 69 -15.57 -15.36 8.24
N THR A 70 -15.89 -14.73 9.37
CA THR A 70 -16.96 -15.20 10.27
C THR A 70 -17.87 -14.06 10.69
N ASP A 71 -19.18 -14.24 10.50
CA ASP A 71 -20.21 -13.29 10.92
C ASP A 71 -20.03 -12.89 12.39
N PHE A 72 -20.04 -11.57 12.63
CA PHE A 72 -19.91 -10.91 13.94
C PHE A 72 -18.57 -11.11 14.67
N LEU A 73 -17.64 -11.88 14.12
CA LEU A 73 -16.29 -12.04 14.66
C LEU A 73 -15.26 -11.24 13.86
N GLY A 74 -15.40 -11.20 12.53
CA GLY A 74 -14.51 -10.45 11.66
C GLY A 74 -13.96 -11.28 10.51
N ALA A 75 -12.75 -10.92 10.11
CA ALA A 75 -11.98 -11.60 9.09
C ALA A 75 -10.58 -11.83 9.66
N GLU A 76 -10.19 -13.09 9.72
CA GLU A 76 -8.84 -13.49 10.13
C GLU A 76 -8.02 -13.79 8.88
N ASP A 77 -6.76 -13.37 8.85
CA ASP A 77 -5.87 -13.63 7.73
C ASP A 77 -5.71 -15.16 7.54
N LYS A 78 -5.66 -15.59 6.28
CA LYS A 78 -5.38 -16.99 5.98
C LYS A 78 -3.92 -17.30 6.28
N ILE A 79 -3.67 -18.58 6.49
CA ILE A 79 -2.32 -19.14 6.48
C ILE A 79 -2.18 -19.99 5.22
N ARG A 80 -0.95 -20.21 4.77
CA ARG A 80 -0.71 -21.19 3.71
C ARG A 80 -1.00 -22.59 4.20
N ASP A 81 -2.11 -23.16 3.75
CA ASP A 81 -2.65 -24.44 4.20
C ASP A 81 -3.04 -25.37 3.04
N TYR A 82 -2.55 -25.09 1.82
CA TYR A 82 -2.91 -25.79 0.58
C TYR A 82 -4.38 -25.58 0.16
N ASP A 83 -5.09 -24.62 0.74
CA ASP A 83 -6.39 -24.16 0.25
C ASP A 83 -6.22 -23.01 -0.75
N TYR A 84 -6.14 -23.36 -2.03
CA TYR A 84 -5.88 -22.43 -3.13
C TYR A 84 -7.12 -21.59 -3.52
N GLY A 85 -7.70 -20.91 -2.54
CA GLY A 85 -9.00 -20.25 -2.63
C GLY A 85 -8.96 -18.77 -3.01
N GLU A 86 -7.78 -18.14 -3.07
CA GLU A 86 -7.65 -16.67 -3.16
C GLU A 86 -7.84 -16.12 -4.57
N GLY A 87 -7.81 -16.99 -5.57
CA GLY A 87 -8.07 -16.66 -6.96
C GLY A 87 -7.20 -17.47 -7.90
N PHE A 88 -7.01 -16.96 -9.12
CA PHE A 88 -6.29 -17.64 -10.18
C PHE A 88 -5.35 -16.70 -10.93
N VAL A 89 -4.20 -17.23 -11.33
CA VAL A 89 -3.15 -16.53 -12.08
C VAL A 89 -2.66 -17.35 -13.26
N GLY A 90 -2.22 -16.70 -14.32
CA GLY A 90 -1.64 -17.40 -15.46
C GLY A 90 -0.87 -16.52 -16.41
N ASP A 91 0.21 -17.06 -16.96
CA ASP A 91 1.09 -16.35 -17.87
C ASP A 91 0.41 -16.04 -19.21
N LEU A 92 0.47 -14.77 -19.61
CA LEU A 92 0.11 -14.33 -20.94
C LEU A 92 1.34 -14.40 -21.82
N THR A 93 1.37 -15.38 -22.72
CA THR A 93 2.47 -15.56 -23.67
C THR A 93 2.07 -15.17 -25.08
N GLY A 94 3.03 -14.63 -25.84
CA GLY A 94 2.86 -14.36 -27.26
C GLY A 94 3.00 -15.62 -28.12
N SER A 95 2.85 -15.43 -29.43
CA SER A 95 2.83 -16.55 -30.39
C SER A 95 4.16 -17.32 -30.48
N ALA A 96 5.28 -16.71 -30.04
CA ALA A 96 6.59 -17.34 -30.01
C ALA A 96 6.96 -17.85 -28.60
N GLY A 97 6.02 -17.83 -27.65
CA GLY A 97 6.23 -18.24 -26.26
C GLY A 97 6.91 -17.18 -25.39
N GLU A 98 7.05 -15.95 -25.89
CA GLU A 98 7.58 -14.83 -25.11
C GLU A 98 6.59 -14.40 -24.02
N GLN A 99 7.09 -14.11 -22.82
CA GLN A 99 6.27 -13.56 -21.73
C GLN A 99 5.79 -12.16 -22.11
N LEU A 100 4.48 -11.94 -22.12
CA LEU A 100 3.86 -10.65 -22.39
C LEU A 100 3.27 -10.00 -21.13
N GLY A 101 2.95 -10.79 -20.10
CA GLY A 101 2.46 -10.30 -18.82
C GLY A 101 1.72 -11.38 -18.03
N LEU A 102 1.05 -10.98 -16.95
CA LEU A 102 0.29 -11.87 -16.10
C LEU A 102 -1.21 -11.58 -16.19
N VAL A 103 -2.04 -12.62 -16.28
CA VAL A 103 -3.50 -12.52 -16.12
C VAL A 103 -3.87 -12.94 -14.70
N VAL A 104 -4.67 -12.11 -14.04
CA VAL A 104 -5.10 -12.31 -12.66
C VAL A 104 -6.63 -12.35 -12.60
N SER A 105 -7.16 -13.23 -11.76
CA SER A 105 -8.58 -13.34 -11.45
C SER A 105 -8.76 -13.65 -9.97
N ASP A 106 -8.93 -12.62 -9.16
CA ASP A 106 -9.15 -12.76 -7.71
C ASP A 106 -10.42 -13.55 -7.39
N ALA A 107 -10.45 -14.16 -6.22
CA ALA A 107 -11.64 -14.76 -5.66
C ALA A 107 -12.73 -13.69 -5.41
N PRO A 108 -14.01 -14.08 -5.46
CA PRO A 108 -15.10 -13.19 -5.09
C PRO A 108 -14.86 -12.56 -3.71
N THR A 109 -15.10 -11.26 -3.60
CA THR A 109 -15.04 -10.53 -2.33
C THR A 109 -15.94 -11.19 -1.27
N ASP A 110 -15.33 -11.58 -0.17
CA ASP A 110 -16.05 -12.13 0.97
C ASP A 110 -16.76 -11.05 1.76
N THR A 111 -17.76 -11.46 2.54
CA THR A 111 -18.52 -10.55 3.39
C THR A 111 -18.82 -11.18 4.73
N PHE A 112 -18.79 -10.38 5.79
CA PHE A 112 -19.27 -10.80 7.10
C PHE A 112 -20.20 -9.73 7.69
N LYS A 113 -21.18 -10.20 8.46
CA LYS A 113 -22.10 -9.32 9.20
C LYS A 113 -21.41 -8.72 10.40
N THR A 114 -21.80 -7.50 10.72
CA THR A 114 -21.34 -6.79 11.92
C THR A 114 -22.55 -6.49 12.81
N PRO A 115 -22.33 -6.18 14.10
CA PRO A 115 -23.31 -5.39 14.84
C PRO A 115 -23.72 -4.16 14.04
N ALA A 116 -24.92 -3.64 14.30
CA ALA A 116 -25.39 -2.41 13.66
C ALA A 116 -24.35 -1.29 13.84
N VAL A 117 -24.31 -0.39 12.86
CA VAL A 117 -23.42 0.78 12.76
C VAL A 117 -21.92 0.52 12.59
N LEU A 118 -21.42 -0.69 12.87
CA LEU A 118 -19.99 -1.02 12.73
C LEU A 118 -19.58 -1.37 11.29
N GLY A 119 -20.55 -1.66 10.43
CA GLY A 119 -20.30 -2.07 9.04
C GLY A 119 -20.16 -0.91 8.07
N THR A 120 -19.45 -1.11 6.97
CA THR A 120 -19.28 -0.12 5.89
C THR A 120 -20.34 -0.24 4.79
N TRP A 121 -21.14 -1.31 4.83
CA TRP A 121 -22.21 -1.60 3.89
C TRP A 121 -23.50 -1.95 4.62
N LEU A 122 -24.63 -1.54 4.06
CA LEU A 122 -25.95 -2.01 4.45
C LEU A 122 -26.33 -3.21 3.60
N SER A 123 -26.69 -4.32 4.24
CA SER A 123 -27.32 -5.46 3.57
C SER A 123 -28.84 -5.26 3.52
N GLY A 124 -29.39 -5.12 2.30
CA GLY A 124 -30.84 -5.03 2.09
C GLY A 124 -31.55 -6.39 2.20
N LEU A 125 -32.88 -6.36 2.32
CA LEU A 125 -33.77 -7.52 2.44
C LEU A 125 -33.69 -8.53 1.26
N GLY A 126 -33.00 -8.18 0.17
CA GLY A 126 -32.78 -9.03 -1.01
C GLY A 126 -31.33 -9.43 -1.26
N GLY A 127 -30.43 -9.22 -0.29
CA GLY A 127 -28.99 -9.52 -0.45
C GLY A 127 -28.18 -8.48 -1.23
N ASN A 128 -28.84 -7.46 -1.78
CA ASN A 128 -28.14 -6.32 -2.36
C ASN A 128 -27.50 -5.48 -1.26
N THR A 129 -26.26 -5.07 -1.48
CA THR A 129 -25.50 -4.22 -0.56
C THR A 129 -25.43 -2.79 -1.07
N VAL A 130 -25.61 -1.80 -0.19
CA VAL A 130 -25.39 -0.39 -0.50
C VAL A 130 -24.29 0.15 0.41
N LYS A 131 -23.37 0.95 -0.14
CA LYS A 131 -22.31 1.56 0.68
C LYS A 131 -22.95 2.47 1.72
N ALA A 132 -22.57 2.28 2.98
CA ALA A 132 -23.09 2.96 4.15
C ALA A 132 -21.92 3.55 4.95
N SER A 133 -21.00 4.17 4.23
CA SER A 133 -19.84 4.84 4.81
C SER A 133 -19.39 6.02 3.93
N THR A 134 -18.80 7.02 4.58
CA THR A 134 -18.32 8.26 3.93
C THR A 134 -17.19 8.90 4.75
N GLU A 135 -16.30 9.63 4.08
CA GLU A 135 -15.28 10.48 4.75
C GLU A 135 -15.87 11.83 5.23
N HIS A 136 -17.13 12.13 4.89
CA HIS A 136 -17.76 13.41 5.15
C HIS A 136 -18.94 13.28 6.12
N TYR A 137 -18.79 13.78 7.35
CA TYR A 137 -19.85 13.80 8.37
C TYR A 137 -21.17 14.36 7.82
N ALA A 138 -21.14 15.48 7.09
CA ALA A 138 -22.34 16.10 6.53
C ALA A 138 -23.13 15.18 5.58
N VAL A 139 -22.47 14.26 4.87
CA VAL A 139 -23.15 13.28 4.01
C VAL A 139 -23.89 12.26 4.87
N MET A 140 -23.26 11.75 5.91
CA MET A 140 -23.91 10.84 6.87
C MET A 140 -25.08 11.53 7.58
N GLN A 141 -24.87 12.75 8.06
CA GLN A 141 -25.88 13.58 8.70
C GLN A 141 -27.14 13.71 7.84
N GLN A 142 -26.98 14.06 6.56
CA GLN A 142 -28.11 14.19 5.61
C GLN A 142 -28.82 12.86 5.29
N VAL A 143 -28.17 11.73 5.51
CA VAL A 143 -28.74 10.39 5.27
C VAL A 143 -29.50 9.88 6.49
N LEU A 144 -28.97 10.13 7.69
CA LEU A 144 -29.46 9.53 8.93
C LEU A 144 -30.36 10.46 9.76
N SER A 145 -30.27 11.77 9.56
CA SER A 145 -30.89 12.77 10.43
C SER A 145 -31.48 13.93 9.63
N ASP A 146 -32.41 14.66 10.26
CA ASP A 146 -32.95 15.94 9.76
C ASP A 146 -32.21 17.17 10.31
N GLN A 147 -31.17 16.97 11.13
CA GLN A 147 -30.40 18.06 11.72
C GLN A 147 -29.60 18.84 10.65
N ALA A 148 -29.66 20.17 10.69
CA ALA A 148 -28.93 21.01 9.74
C ALA A 148 -27.44 21.18 10.10
N TYR A 149 -27.11 21.00 11.38
CA TYR A 149 -25.78 21.09 11.97
C TYR A 149 -25.77 20.24 13.25
N PRO A 150 -24.60 19.85 13.79
CA PRO A 150 -24.52 19.15 15.07
C PRO A 150 -25.26 19.94 16.18
N ASP A 151 -25.99 19.25 17.04
CA ASP A 151 -26.82 19.83 18.11
C ASP A 151 -27.93 20.79 17.65
N ASP A 152 -28.44 20.66 16.41
CA ASP A 152 -29.57 21.49 15.94
C ASP A 152 -30.82 21.27 16.82
N PRO A 153 -31.26 22.29 17.59
CA PRO A 153 -32.40 22.15 18.50
C PRO A 153 -33.74 21.97 17.77
N SER A 154 -33.76 22.18 16.45
CA SER A 154 -34.93 22.00 15.59
C SER A 154 -35.04 20.59 15.01
N ALA A 155 -34.00 19.76 15.15
CA ALA A 155 -33.98 18.40 14.64
C ALA A 155 -34.97 17.53 15.41
N VAL A 156 -35.75 16.73 14.68
CA VAL A 156 -36.63 15.71 15.27
C VAL A 156 -35.83 14.46 15.62
N TYR A 157 -34.83 14.13 14.82
CA TYR A 157 -33.93 12.99 14.99
C TYR A 157 -32.48 13.46 14.92
N ALA A 158 -32.02 14.10 15.99
CA ALA A 158 -30.59 14.43 16.13
C ALA A 158 -29.75 13.15 16.19
N LEU A 159 -28.52 13.21 15.66
CA LEU A 159 -27.60 12.09 15.76
C LEU A 159 -27.05 11.98 17.18
N ASP A 160 -26.83 10.74 17.61
CA ASP A 160 -26.06 10.44 18.81
C ASP A 160 -24.56 10.65 18.53
N ASP A 161 -24.08 11.84 18.89
CA ASP A 161 -22.66 12.22 18.81
C ASP A 161 -21.86 11.85 20.08
N ASP A 162 -22.48 11.17 21.06
CA ASP A 162 -21.83 10.69 22.28
C ASP A 162 -21.12 9.36 22.05
N LEU A 163 -20.02 9.42 21.30
CA LEU A 163 -19.27 8.24 20.86
C LEU A 163 -18.55 7.54 22.03
N ILE A 164 -18.65 6.21 22.06
CA ILE A 164 -17.92 5.31 22.95
C ILE A 164 -16.76 4.68 22.18
N LEU A 165 -15.57 4.65 22.78
CA LEU A 165 -14.38 4.08 22.15
C LEU A 165 -14.28 2.58 22.40
N LEU A 166 -14.22 1.79 21.33
CA LEU A 166 -13.77 0.40 21.34
C LEU A 166 -12.25 0.40 21.08
N SER A 167 -11.45 0.10 22.09
CA SER A 167 -9.99 0.25 22.04
C SER A 167 -9.25 -0.95 22.59
N GLN A 168 -8.06 -1.20 22.07
CA GLN A 168 -7.13 -2.15 22.71
C GLN A 168 -6.50 -1.56 23.98
N ASN A 169 -6.55 -0.24 24.17
CA ASN A 169 -6.09 0.40 25.39
C ASN A 169 -7.13 0.21 26.51
N PRO A 170 -6.84 -0.56 27.58
CA PRO A 170 -7.81 -0.86 28.61
C PRO A 170 -8.29 0.37 29.40
N LEU A 171 -7.55 1.49 29.37
CA LEU A 171 -7.96 2.75 29.99
C LEU A 171 -8.94 3.54 29.13
N TRP A 172 -8.98 3.29 27.83
CA TRP A 172 -9.83 4.00 26.88
C TRP A 172 -11.04 3.18 26.45
N ASP A 173 -10.93 1.85 26.49
CA ASP A 173 -12.00 0.94 26.08
C ASP A 173 -13.28 1.15 26.91
N GLY A 174 -14.40 1.28 26.21
CA GLY A 174 -15.72 1.57 26.78
C GLY A 174 -15.89 2.98 27.35
N GLN A 175 -14.91 3.87 27.21
CA GLN A 175 -15.03 5.27 27.62
C GLN A 175 -15.68 6.13 26.54
N HIS A 176 -16.36 7.18 26.96
CA HIS A 176 -16.84 8.21 26.04
C HIS A 176 -15.66 9.01 25.49
N VAL A 177 -15.64 9.25 24.18
CA VAL A 177 -14.61 10.03 23.50
C VAL A 177 -14.50 11.43 24.12
N ALA A 178 -15.63 12.05 24.46
CA ALA A 178 -15.66 13.36 25.11
C ALA A 178 -14.95 13.36 26.47
N ASP A 179 -15.09 12.29 27.27
CA ASP A 179 -14.46 12.19 28.59
C ASP A 179 -12.93 12.00 28.50
N LEU A 180 -12.48 11.23 27.51
CA LEU A 180 -11.06 11.04 27.20
C LEU A 180 -10.40 12.37 26.82
N LEU A 181 -11.03 13.12 25.91
CA LEU A 181 -10.54 14.42 25.42
C LEU A 181 -10.65 15.53 26.48
N ALA A 182 -11.62 15.44 27.39
CA ALA A 182 -11.76 16.39 28.50
C ALA A 182 -10.71 16.17 29.61
N ASN A 183 -10.18 14.96 29.74
CA ASN A 183 -9.23 14.59 30.80
C ASN A 183 -7.95 13.93 30.26
N PRO A 184 -7.23 14.57 29.32
CA PRO A 184 -6.15 13.92 28.58
C PRO A 184 -4.98 13.50 29.49
N ILE A 185 -4.70 14.25 30.56
CA ILE A 185 -3.64 13.91 31.52
C ILE A 185 -3.99 12.63 32.30
N VAL A 186 -5.26 12.42 32.63
CA VAL A 186 -5.71 11.25 33.39
C VAL A 186 -5.62 9.99 32.54
N TYR A 187 -6.03 10.10 31.27
CA TYR A 187 -6.07 8.99 30.34
C TYR A 187 -4.79 8.83 29.50
N GLY A 188 -3.82 9.72 29.67
CA GLY A 188 -2.57 9.71 28.91
C GLY A 188 -2.75 9.99 27.42
N VAL A 189 -3.80 10.74 27.05
CA VAL A 189 -4.05 11.13 25.66
C VAL A 189 -3.09 12.26 25.28
N THR A 190 -2.38 12.07 24.17
CA THR A 190 -1.45 13.03 23.60
C THR A 190 -1.85 13.35 22.18
N ASP A 191 -1.51 14.55 21.71
CA ASP A 191 -1.56 14.91 20.30
C ASP A 191 -0.58 13.98 19.54
N LYS A 192 -1.14 12.99 18.85
CA LYS A 192 -0.41 11.91 18.18
C LYS A 192 -0.07 12.29 16.75
N ASN A 193 -0.93 13.09 16.11
CA ASN A 193 -0.75 13.53 14.74
C ASN A 193 0.08 14.83 14.62
N ASP A 194 0.46 15.44 15.75
CA ASP A 194 1.24 16.69 15.87
C ASP A 194 0.59 17.89 15.15
N ASP A 195 -0.75 17.91 15.05
CA ASP A 195 -1.48 18.99 14.40
C ASP A 195 -1.79 20.18 15.34
N GLY A 196 -1.52 20.02 16.64
CA GLY A 196 -1.73 21.00 17.70
C GLY A 196 -3.14 20.96 18.30
N VAL A 197 -3.99 20.01 17.92
CA VAL A 197 -5.40 19.90 18.30
C VAL A 197 -5.73 18.50 18.77
N LEU A 198 -5.89 18.35 20.09
CA LEU A 198 -6.34 17.09 20.65
C LEU A 198 -7.78 16.77 20.24
N ASN A 199 -7.97 15.70 19.47
CA ASN A 199 -9.27 15.29 18.93
C ASN A 199 -9.37 13.76 18.74
N ILE A 200 -10.45 13.28 18.11
CA ILE A 200 -10.71 11.85 17.94
C ILE A 200 -9.66 11.14 17.08
N GLU A 201 -8.98 11.85 16.19
CA GLU A 201 -7.88 11.34 15.36
C GLU A 201 -6.68 10.90 16.23
N ASP A 202 -6.52 11.45 17.43
CA ASP A 202 -5.47 11.05 18.39
C ASP A 202 -5.80 9.78 19.18
N LEU A 203 -7.08 9.40 19.19
CA LEU A 203 -7.58 8.25 19.94
C LEU A 203 -7.68 6.98 19.09
N LEU A 204 -7.73 7.14 17.77
CA LEU A 204 -7.91 6.05 16.82
C LEU A 204 -6.58 5.68 16.17
N ASN A 205 -6.36 4.40 15.95
CA ASN A 205 -5.37 3.93 14.99
C ASN A 205 -6.03 3.66 13.64
N PRO A 206 -5.28 3.68 12.52
CA PRO A 206 -5.80 3.25 11.24
C PRO A 206 -6.37 1.83 11.32
N ASN A 207 -7.65 1.70 10.99
CA ASN A 207 -8.36 0.43 11.03
C ASN A 207 -9.36 0.34 9.88
N GLU A 208 -8.98 -0.42 8.86
CA GLU A 208 -9.87 -0.79 7.76
C GLU A 208 -10.36 -2.24 7.85
N SER A 209 -9.74 -3.06 8.72
CA SER A 209 -9.77 -4.53 8.68
C SER A 209 -10.58 -5.20 9.80
N THR A 210 -10.70 -4.59 10.98
CA THR A 210 -11.37 -5.20 12.14
C THR A 210 -12.64 -4.47 12.58
N ILE A 211 -13.49 -5.20 13.31
CA ILE A 211 -14.66 -4.66 14.02
C ILE A 211 -14.51 -4.69 15.54
N SER A 212 -13.35 -5.14 16.02
CA SER A 212 -13.15 -5.49 17.44
C SER A 212 -12.46 -4.39 18.25
N TYR A 213 -11.85 -3.40 17.61
CA TYR A 213 -11.10 -2.32 18.24
C TYR A 213 -10.84 -1.18 17.25
N ASP A 214 -10.28 -0.07 17.74
CA ASP A 214 -9.97 1.17 17.00
C ASP A 214 -11.21 1.72 16.26
N ILE A 215 -12.35 1.73 16.96
CA ILE A 215 -13.64 2.23 16.47
C ILE A 215 -14.28 3.07 17.56
N ALA A 216 -14.72 4.28 17.24
CA ALA A 216 -15.60 5.05 18.09
C ALA A 216 -17.04 4.89 17.59
N TYR A 217 -17.99 4.52 18.45
CA TYR A 217 -19.36 4.20 18.02
C TYR A 217 -20.43 4.81 18.93
N SER A 218 -21.59 5.09 18.37
CA SER A 218 -22.80 5.49 19.08
C SER A 218 -23.98 4.58 18.71
N SER A 219 -25.21 4.97 19.05
CA SER A 219 -26.39 4.25 18.56
C SER A 219 -26.62 4.38 17.06
N ASP A 220 -26.10 5.45 16.44
CA ASP A 220 -26.50 5.86 15.09
C ASP A 220 -25.41 5.64 14.04
N TYR A 221 -24.14 5.77 14.44
CA TYR A 221 -23.00 5.59 13.54
C TYR A 221 -21.74 5.12 14.29
N SER A 222 -20.71 4.79 13.53
CA SER A 222 -19.36 4.61 14.04
C SER A 222 -18.32 5.32 13.18
N VAL A 223 -17.15 5.52 13.75
CA VAL A 223 -16.03 6.25 13.19
C VAL A 223 -14.77 5.41 13.32
N THR A 224 -14.00 5.33 12.25
CA THR A 224 -12.67 4.74 12.22
C THR A 224 -11.71 5.66 11.50
N MET A 225 -10.43 5.57 11.82
CA MET A 225 -9.42 6.21 11.01
C MET A 225 -9.02 5.31 9.83
N LYS A 226 -8.94 5.89 8.64
CA LYS A 226 -8.39 5.24 7.44
C LYS A 226 -6.87 5.29 7.43
N ASP A 227 -6.28 4.54 6.51
CA ASP A 227 -4.85 4.58 6.23
C ASP A 227 -4.35 6.01 5.99
N ASP A 228 -5.07 6.81 5.20
CA ASP A 228 -4.74 8.20 4.87
C ASP A 228 -4.94 9.23 6.00
N GLY A 229 -5.17 8.77 7.24
CA GLY A 229 -5.39 9.60 8.42
C GLY A 229 -6.76 10.26 8.48
N LYS A 230 -7.63 10.04 7.49
CA LYS A 230 -8.97 10.60 7.48
C LYS A 230 -9.95 9.73 8.27
N LEU A 231 -10.93 10.37 8.87
CA LEU A 231 -12.06 9.68 9.48
C LEU A 231 -12.99 9.09 8.42
N LEU A 232 -13.47 7.89 8.69
CA LEU A 232 -14.51 7.20 7.94
C LEU A 232 -15.70 6.96 8.87
N TYR A 233 -16.81 7.62 8.54
CA TYR A 233 -18.10 7.47 9.21
C TYR A 233 -18.83 6.28 8.59
N ARG A 234 -19.43 5.43 9.43
CA ARG A 234 -20.04 4.13 9.07
C ARG A 234 -21.40 4.00 9.75
N TRP A 235 -22.38 3.43 9.04
CA TRP A 235 -23.72 3.15 9.60
C TRP A 235 -24.31 1.84 9.04
N GLY A 236 -23.44 0.96 8.55
CA GLY A 236 -23.80 -0.32 7.97
C GLY A 236 -23.84 -1.47 8.98
N ASN A 237 -24.15 -2.65 8.48
CA ASN A 237 -24.21 -3.92 9.23
C ASN A 237 -23.46 -5.06 8.53
N LEU A 238 -22.67 -4.72 7.51
CA LEU A 238 -21.90 -5.66 6.71
C LEU A 238 -20.55 -5.02 6.37
N ILE A 239 -19.51 -5.85 6.32
CA ILE A 239 -18.20 -5.49 5.78
C ILE A 239 -17.89 -6.40 4.60
N LYS A 240 -17.23 -5.83 3.60
CA LYS A 240 -16.66 -6.55 2.47
C LYS A 240 -15.15 -6.69 2.68
N ARG A 241 -14.62 -7.89 2.46
CA ARG A 241 -13.21 -8.23 2.56
C ARG A 241 -12.76 -8.81 1.23
N PRO A 242 -12.08 -8.03 0.38
CA PRO A 242 -11.49 -8.58 -0.82
C PRO A 242 -10.37 -9.55 -0.43
N ASN A 243 -10.22 -10.61 -1.22
CA ASN A 243 -9.00 -11.41 -1.23
C ASN A 243 -8.09 -10.76 -2.27
N ASP A 244 -6.83 -10.55 -1.92
CA ASP A 244 -5.90 -9.82 -2.78
C ASP A 244 -4.88 -10.79 -3.37
N ILE A 245 -4.66 -10.72 -4.68
CA ILE A 245 -3.49 -11.35 -5.31
C ILE A 245 -2.37 -10.31 -5.36
N ARG A 246 -1.25 -10.63 -4.71
CA ARG A 246 -0.08 -9.74 -4.64
C ARG A 246 1.02 -10.20 -5.59
N LEU A 247 1.60 -9.22 -6.27
CA LEU A 247 2.70 -9.40 -7.21
C LEU A 247 3.89 -8.61 -6.73
N GLU A 248 5.06 -9.22 -6.76
CA GLU A 248 6.32 -8.57 -6.44
C GLU A 248 7.25 -8.56 -7.63
N ALA A 249 7.71 -7.37 -7.98
CA ALA A 249 8.77 -7.21 -8.96
C ALA A 249 9.89 -6.39 -8.37
N THR A 250 11.11 -6.77 -8.72
CA THR A 250 12.27 -5.99 -8.36
C THR A 250 12.77 -5.20 -9.57
N LEU A 251 12.85 -3.88 -9.42
CA LEU A 251 13.40 -3.01 -10.46
C LEU A 251 14.85 -2.64 -10.14
N ASP A 252 15.68 -2.73 -11.16
CA ASP A 252 17.08 -2.38 -11.05
C ASP A 252 17.26 -0.89 -10.75
N LEU A 253 18.37 -0.56 -10.09
CA LEU A 253 18.83 0.82 -9.89
C LEU A 253 20.09 1.06 -10.74
N PRO A 254 20.43 2.33 -11.05
CA PRO A 254 21.65 2.62 -11.79
C PRO A 254 22.89 2.07 -11.09
N ASP A 255 23.75 1.35 -11.84
CA ASP A 255 24.94 0.70 -11.30
C ASP A 255 25.88 1.70 -10.62
N GLU A 256 25.99 2.90 -11.18
CA GLU A 256 26.89 3.96 -10.68
C GLU A 256 26.54 4.41 -9.26
N TRP A 257 25.31 4.17 -8.79
CA TRP A 257 24.94 4.45 -7.41
C TRP A 257 25.66 3.56 -6.42
N ASN A 258 26.09 2.36 -6.84
CA ASN A 258 26.73 1.35 -6.02
C ASN A 258 28.26 1.35 -6.17
N GLU A 259 28.82 2.16 -7.06
CA GLU A 259 30.27 2.28 -7.25
C GLU A 259 30.90 3.07 -6.10
N VAL A 260 31.89 2.48 -5.42
CA VAL A 260 32.63 3.16 -4.37
C VAL A 260 33.70 4.05 -5.01
N ASP A 261 33.71 5.33 -4.66
CA ASP A 261 34.73 6.26 -5.06
C ASP A 261 36.09 5.82 -4.49
N SER A 262 37.03 5.52 -5.38
CA SER A 262 38.35 4.99 -5.01
C SER A 262 39.24 5.95 -4.21
N GLY A 263 38.96 7.26 -4.25
CA GLY A 263 39.73 8.28 -3.53
C GLY A 263 39.21 8.55 -2.12
N THR A 264 37.92 8.40 -1.89
CA THR A 264 37.26 8.66 -0.60
C THR A 264 36.83 7.40 0.14
N GLY A 265 36.70 6.27 -0.56
CA GLY A 265 36.09 5.05 -0.02
C GLY A 265 34.59 5.18 0.22
N LEU A 266 33.95 6.25 -0.25
CA LEU A 266 32.54 6.54 -0.06
C LEU A 266 31.76 6.30 -1.36
N LEU A 267 30.47 6.01 -1.22
CA LEU A 267 29.56 5.97 -2.37
C LEU A 267 29.20 7.42 -2.77
N PRO A 268 29.29 7.77 -4.06
CA PRO A 268 28.88 9.08 -4.55
C PRO A 268 27.37 9.29 -4.33
N LEU A 269 27.00 10.53 -4.04
CA LEU A 269 25.61 10.93 -3.86
C LEU A 269 25.05 11.46 -5.18
N TYR A 270 23.92 10.91 -5.60
CA TYR A 270 23.19 11.33 -6.79
C TYR A 270 21.92 12.06 -6.38
N LYS A 271 21.64 13.19 -7.05
CA LYS A 271 20.35 13.85 -6.95
C LYS A 271 19.44 13.32 -8.05
N VAL A 272 18.34 12.69 -7.65
CA VAL A 272 17.23 12.38 -8.57
C VAL A 272 16.52 13.68 -8.90
N THR A 273 16.52 14.05 -10.18
CA THR A 273 15.85 15.27 -10.66
C THR A 273 14.43 14.99 -11.11
N SER A 274 14.17 13.76 -11.56
CA SER A 274 12.83 13.25 -11.89
C SER A 274 12.86 11.72 -11.87
N ALA A 275 11.75 11.11 -11.45
CA ALA A 275 11.50 9.68 -11.54
C ALA A 275 10.07 9.47 -12.04
N GLU A 276 9.86 8.41 -12.84
CA GLU A 276 8.56 8.04 -13.39
C GLU A 276 8.41 6.53 -13.36
N LEU A 277 7.30 6.05 -12.77
CA LEU A 277 6.86 4.66 -12.83
C LEU A 277 5.68 4.57 -13.80
N VAL A 278 5.83 3.76 -14.85
CA VAL A 278 4.78 3.47 -15.82
C VAL A 278 4.32 2.04 -15.62
N THR A 279 3.01 1.87 -15.43
CA THR A 279 2.36 0.57 -15.37
C THR A 279 1.47 0.40 -16.57
N ASN A 280 1.77 -0.59 -17.42
CA ASN A 280 0.82 -1.04 -18.42
C ASN A 280 -0.05 -2.10 -17.77
N HIS A 281 -1.35 -1.89 -17.74
CA HIS A 281 -2.35 -2.88 -17.34
C HIS A 281 -3.58 -2.65 -18.20
N THR A 282 -4.32 -3.71 -18.53
CA THR A 282 -5.65 -3.53 -19.11
C THR A 282 -6.64 -3.54 -17.95
N ILE A 283 -7.09 -2.37 -17.53
CA ILE A 283 -8.14 -2.24 -16.51
C ILE A 283 -9.32 -3.10 -16.91
N THR A 284 -9.82 -3.92 -15.98
CA THR A 284 -11.12 -4.55 -16.17
C THR A 284 -12.22 -3.48 -16.10
N ASN A 285 -13.46 -3.84 -16.36
CA ASN A 285 -14.59 -2.92 -16.27
C ASN A 285 -14.97 -2.54 -14.82
N ASN A 286 -14.19 -2.93 -13.81
CA ASN A 286 -14.45 -2.55 -12.42
C ASN A 286 -13.78 -1.20 -12.09
N PRO A 287 -14.56 -0.16 -11.75
CA PRO A 287 -14.00 1.14 -11.34
C PRO A 287 -13.21 1.10 -10.03
N ASN A 288 -13.26 -0.01 -9.28
CA ASN A 288 -12.51 -0.21 -8.04
C ASN A 288 -11.22 -1.02 -8.22
N ASP A 289 -10.84 -1.41 -9.44
CA ASP A 289 -9.50 -1.97 -9.68
C ASP A 289 -8.47 -0.88 -9.37
N GLN A 290 -7.70 -1.09 -8.31
CA GLN A 290 -6.62 -0.20 -7.90
C GLN A 290 -5.30 -0.94 -8.01
N ILE A 291 -4.31 -0.30 -8.63
CA ILE A 291 -2.91 -0.69 -8.50
C ILE A 291 -2.30 0.28 -7.51
N ARG A 292 -1.78 -0.25 -6.41
CA ARG A 292 -1.07 0.52 -5.40
C ARG A 292 0.38 0.03 -5.37
N PRO A 293 1.35 0.88 -5.72
CA PRO A 293 2.75 0.60 -5.50
C PRO A 293 3.04 0.83 -4.01
N GLU A 294 3.09 -0.24 -3.22
CA GLU A 294 3.42 -0.20 -1.79
C GLU A 294 4.54 -1.19 -1.44
N ASP A 295 5.00 -1.19 -0.19
CA ASP A 295 5.76 -2.27 0.41
C ASP A 295 4.89 -3.08 1.38
N PHE A 296 5.47 -3.98 2.19
CA PHE A 296 4.69 -4.83 3.10
C PHE A 296 4.06 -4.08 4.28
N GLU A 297 4.38 -2.80 4.46
CA GLU A 297 3.84 -1.98 5.54
C GLU A 297 2.64 -1.16 5.02
N ASN A 298 1.58 -1.06 5.82
CA ASN A 298 0.44 -0.20 5.51
C ASN A 298 0.81 1.27 5.80
N GLU A 299 1.67 1.87 4.97
CA GLU A 299 2.34 3.15 5.22
C GLU A 299 1.47 4.41 4.98
N ALA A 300 0.16 4.26 4.81
CA ALA A 300 -0.73 5.31 4.28
C ALA A 300 -0.30 5.81 2.88
N ALA A 301 -1.13 6.62 2.22
CA ALA A 301 -0.79 7.20 0.90
C ALA A 301 0.41 8.19 0.91
N ILE A 302 1.10 8.33 2.04
CA ILE A 302 2.25 9.22 2.24
C ILE A 302 3.59 8.47 2.30
N GLY A 303 3.57 7.15 2.52
CA GLY A 303 4.75 6.34 2.81
C GLY A 303 5.37 6.64 4.17
N THR A 304 6.33 5.84 4.62
CA THR A 304 7.00 6.12 5.91
C THR A 304 7.98 7.28 5.76
N LEU A 305 7.75 8.35 6.52
CA LEU A 305 8.70 9.45 6.65
C LEU A 305 9.82 9.04 7.60
N PRO A 306 11.10 9.09 7.18
CA PRO A 306 12.20 8.75 8.08
C PRO A 306 12.27 9.76 9.22
N THR A 307 12.08 9.27 10.44
CA THR A 307 12.23 9.99 11.69
C THR A 307 13.66 9.80 12.19
N TYR A 308 14.24 10.85 12.77
CA TYR A 308 15.62 10.82 13.22
C TYR A 308 15.84 11.64 14.48
N SER A 309 16.87 11.26 15.24
CA SER A 309 17.43 12.07 16.30
C SER A 309 18.92 12.31 16.04
N ILE A 310 19.43 13.44 16.52
CA ILE A 310 20.85 13.79 16.37
C ILE A 310 21.57 13.38 17.65
N VAL A 311 22.48 12.41 17.55
CA VAL A 311 23.34 11.96 18.65
C VAL A 311 24.70 12.61 18.48
N THR A 312 25.00 13.61 19.33
CA THR A 312 26.21 14.45 19.21
C THR A 312 27.52 13.74 19.56
N ASP A 313 27.46 12.59 20.24
CA ASP A 313 28.61 11.82 20.72
C ASP A 313 28.53 10.32 20.36
N TYR A 314 27.92 10.00 19.21
CA TYR A 314 27.74 8.63 18.77
C TYR A 314 29.09 7.91 18.63
N ASN A 315 29.22 6.77 19.32
CA ASN A 315 30.43 5.94 19.28
C ASN A 315 30.12 4.43 19.32
N LEU A 316 28.88 4.03 19.07
CA LEU A 316 28.48 2.61 19.09
C LEU A 316 29.11 1.81 17.94
N ASP A 317 29.61 2.47 16.90
CA ASP A 317 30.29 1.85 15.77
C ASP A 317 31.83 1.87 15.89
N GLY A 318 32.37 2.34 17.01
CA GLY A 318 33.82 2.33 17.28
C GLY A 318 34.64 3.34 16.46
N ASN A 319 34.00 4.25 15.71
CA ASN A 319 34.67 5.25 14.88
C ASN A 319 34.97 6.57 15.62
N GLY A 320 34.82 6.58 16.95
CA GLY A 320 35.04 7.74 17.82
C GLY A 320 33.80 8.62 17.95
N PRO A 321 33.71 9.42 19.04
CA PRO A 321 32.56 10.30 19.30
C PRO A 321 32.39 11.31 18.18
N ARG A 322 31.23 11.30 17.55
CA ARG A 322 30.86 12.27 16.53
C ARG A 322 29.36 12.44 16.46
N GLU A 323 28.94 13.54 15.85
CA GLU A 323 27.54 13.76 15.57
C GLU A 323 27.06 12.79 14.48
N VAL A 324 26.04 12.00 14.79
CA VAL A 324 25.40 11.06 13.87
C VAL A 324 23.90 11.19 14.00
N TRP A 325 23.23 11.18 12.86
CA TRP A 325 21.78 11.14 12.80
C TRP A 325 21.39 9.68 12.89
N VAL A 326 20.54 9.31 13.83
CA VAL A 326 20.09 7.92 14.04
C VAL A 326 18.59 7.83 13.85
N THR A 327 18.10 6.71 13.32
CA THR A 327 16.66 6.44 13.20
C THR A 327 16.01 6.42 14.59
N THR A 328 14.80 6.95 14.73
CA THR A 328 14.04 6.81 16.01
C THR A 328 13.17 5.58 16.04
N ASP A 329 12.82 5.03 14.87
CA ASP A 329 11.95 3.87 14.71
C ASP A 329 12.64 2.73 13.94
N ASP A 330 12.01 1.56 13.96
CA ASP A 330 12.38 0.42 13.12
C ASP A 330 11.88 0.63 11.68
N TYR A 331 12.66 0.20 10.70
CA TYR A 331 12.35 0.36 9.27
C TYR A 331 12.61 -0.91 8.50
N TYR A 332 11.74 -1.28 7.56
CA TYR A 332 12.05 -2.34 6.61
C TYR A 332 12.65 -1.79 5.33
N ALA A 333 13.57 -2.56 4.78
CA ALA A 333 14.04 -2.39 3.43
C ALA A 333 13.00 -2.90 2.43
N GLY A 334 13.01 -2.37 1.20
CA GLY A 334 12.37 -2.99 0.04
C GLY A 334 12.98 -4.34 -0.38
N ASP A 335 13.86 -4.93 0.43
CA ASP A 335 14.27 -6.35 0.31
C ASP A 335 13.85 -7.17 1.55
N GLY A 336 12.95 -6.65 2.39
CA GLY A 336 12.47 -7.27 3.62
C GLY A 336 13.43 -7.17 4.81
N THR A 337 14.63 -6.60 4.65
CA THR A 337 15.60 -6.48 5.76
C THR A 337 15.14 -5.45 6.80
N MET A 338 15.00 -5.87 8.07
CA MET A 338 14.74 -4.97 9.19
C MET A 338 15.98 -4.13 9.56
N TYR A 339 15.77 -2.82 9.72
CA TYR A 339 16.71 -1.84 10.28
C TYR A 339 16.16 -1.35 11.63
N PRO A 340 16.74 -1.79 12.76
CA PRO A 340 16.26 -1.35 14.07
C PRO A 340 16.50 0.14 14.32
N ALA A 341 15.71 0.72 15.22
CA ALA A 341 15.89 2.04 15.77
C ALA A 341 17.31 2.25 16.34
N GLY A 342 17.80 3.47 16.28
CA GLY A 342 19.16 3.84 16.73
C GLY A 342 20.27 3.52 15.73
N MET A 343 19.93 2.99 14.56
CA MET A 343 20.88 2.80 13.46
C MET A 343 21.28 4.17 12.86
N PRO A 344 22.57 4.42 12.60
CA PRO A 344 23.00 5.59 11.86
C PRO A 344 22.28 5.71 10.52
N VAL A 345 21.67 6.87 10.26
CA VAL A 345 21.11 7.26 8.97
C VAL A 345 22.28 7.43 8.00
N THR A 346 22.72 6.32 7.44
CA THR A 346 23.74 6.30 6.39
C THR A 346 23.08 6.37 5.02
N ALA A 347 23.85 6.70 3.99
CA ALA A 347 23.42 6.56 2.60
C ALA A 347 22.98 5.12 2.24
N ARG A 348 23.23 4.14 3.13
CA ARG A 348 22.82 2.73 3.05
C ARG A 348 21.42 2.48 3.64
N CYS A 349 20.97 3.28 4.62
CA CYS A 349 19.63 3.25 5.21
C CYS A 349 18.62 4.02 4.34
N ILE A 350 18.98 5.22 3.87
CA ILE A 350 18.15 6.04 2.94
C ILE A 350 17.94 5.32 1.61
N ARG A 351 19.03 4.73 1.11
CA ARG A 351 19.06 3.29 0.90
C ARG A 351 17.72 2.69 0.56
N ARG A 352 17.20 1.95 1.54
CA ARG A 352 16.37 0.77 1.39
C ARG A 352 14.90 0.98 1.76
N ALA A 353 14.52 2.07 2.42
CA ALA A 353 13.12 2.42 2.60
C ALA A 353 12.49 2.87 1.27
N PRO A 354 11.35 2.32 0.82
CA PRO A 354 10.63 2.88 -0.30
C PRO A 354 9.71 3.99 0.22
N SER A 355 9.85 5.21 -0.26
CA SER A 355 8.66 6.04 -0.48
C SER A 355 8.98 7.15 -1.47
N SER A 356 8.12 7.23 -2.48
CA SER A 356 8.15 8.26 -3.51
C SER A 356 7.78 9.62 -2.90
N ARG A 357 8.74 10.33 -2.29
CA ARG A 357 8.85 11.80 -2.21
C ARG A 357 10.06 12.24 -1.38
N MET A 358 11.12 12.70 -2.03
CA MET A 358 12.04 13.64 -1.39
C MET A 358 11.43 15.05 -1.46
N LYS A 359 10.82 15.51 -0.35
CA LYS A 359 10.58 16.94 -0.15
C LYS A 359 11.94 17.64 -0.03
N THR A 360 12.10 18.68 -0.83
CA THR A 360 13.23 19.61 -0.79
C THR A 360 13.47 20.15 0.63
N TRP A 361 14.72 20.09 1.09
CA TRP A 361 15.22 20.82 2.28
C TRP A 361 14.88 22.31 2.17
N PRO A 362 14.43 22.98 3.25
CA PRO A 362 13.78 24.28 3.15
C PRO A 362 14.75 25.42 2.84
N ARG A 363 14.43 26.17 1.78
CA ARG A 363 14.38 27.63 1.84
C ARG A 363 13.03 28.08 1.29
N GLN A 364 12.19 28.66 2.15
CA GLN A 364 10.92 29.31 1.77
C GLN A 364 11.14 30.51 0.84
N PRO A 365 10.08 31.11 0.24
CA PRO A 365 8.77 30.59 -0.17
C PRO A 365 8.47 30.88 -1.66
N GLN A 366 7.54 30.13 -2.28
CA GLN A 366 6.47 30.62 -3.17
C GLN A 366 5.81 29.45 -3.95
N ALA A 367 4.47 29.38 -3.84
CA ALA A 367 3.55 28.63 -4.72
C ALA A 367 3.57 29.23 -6.16
N PRO A 368 3.00 28.62 -7.24
CA PRO A 368 1.84 27.72 -7.22
C PRO A 368 1.86 26.46 -8.14
N CYS A 369 0.89 25.61 -7.81
CA CYS A 369 0.25 24.47 -8.47
C CYS A 369 0.46 24.26 -9.99
N TRP A 370 0.58 23.00 -10.41
CA TRP A 370 0.30 22.58 -11.79
C TRP A 370 -0.58 21.32 -11.88
N ARG A 371 -1.63 21.49 -12.70
CA ARG A 371 -2.62 20.52 -13.21
C ARG A 371 -1.98 19.55 -14.21
N GLN A 372 -2.51 18.32 -14.27
CA GLN A 372 -2.38 17.45 -15.44
C GLN A 372 -3.20 18.00 -16.62
N SER A 373 -2.61 18.02 -17.82
CA SER A 373 -3.30 18.18 -19.09
C SER A 373 -2.79 17.15 -20.09
N ALA A 374 -3.69 16.32 -20.61
CA ALA A 374 -3.42 15.35 -21.67
C ALA A 374 -3.42 16.04 -23.05
N ALA A 375 -2.41 15.76 -23.89
CA ALA A 375 -2.46 16.06 -25.33
C ALA A 375 -1.47 15.23 -26.18
N SER A 376 -2.04 14.26 -26.90
CA SER A 376 -1.78 13.79 -28.29
C SER A 376 -0.54 14.27 -29.09
N THR A 377 0.40 13.32 -29.29
CA THR A 377 1.24 12.93 -30.47
C THR A 377 1.70 13.89 -31.59
N LYS A 378 2.99 13.79 -31.98
CA LYS A 378 3.50 13.24 -33.29
C LYS A 378 5.04 13.35 -33.48
N GLY A 379 5.72 12.24 -33.85
CA GLY A 379 6.73 12.24 -34.94
C GLY A 379 8.16 11.67 -34.75
N CYS A 380 8.39 10.45 -35.30
CA CYS A 380 9.56 9.94 -36.08
C CYS A 380 10.99 9.67 -35.51
N SER A 381 11.33 8.36 -35.41
CA SER A 381 12.47 7.56 -36.01
C SER A 381 13.95 8.05 -35.89
N LYS A 382 15.03 7.24 -35.75
CA LYS A 382 15.40 5.87 -36.20
C LYS A 382 16.87 5.50 -35.76
N GLY A 383 17.16 4.21 -35.45
CA GLY A 383 18.44 3.45 -35.67
C GLY A 383 19.61 3.62 -34.67
N LEU A 384 20.56 2.68 -34.45
CA LEU A 384 20.81 1.29 -34.87
C LEU A 384 22.08 0.76 -34.11
N GLN A 385 22.04 -0.50 -33.64
CA GLN A 385 23.11 -1.53 -33.49
C GLN A 385 24.26 -1.52 -32.43
N THR A 386 24.45 -2.76 -31.89
CA THR A 386 25.30 -3.42 -30.85
C THR A 386 26.75 -3.74 -31.32
N PRO A 387 27.62 -4.62 -30.70
CA PRO A 387 27.56 -5.48 -29.48
C PRO A 387 28.86 -5.62 -28.62
N GLY A 388 28.79 -6.35 -27.49
CA GLY A 388 29.95 -7.08 -26.89
C GLY A 388 29.98 -7.29 -25.36
N THR A 389 29.71 -8.51 -24.89
CA THR A 389 29.75 -9.08 -23.50
C THR A 389 31.05 -9.86 -23.20
N PRO A 390 31.28 -10.47 -22.00
CA PRO A 390 31.22 -10.01 -20.58
C PRO A 390 32.56 -10.40 -19.83
N PRO A 391 32.76 -10.37 -18.47
CA PRO A 391 32.13 -11.29 -17.48
C PRO A 391 31.82 -10.72 -16.04
N TRP A 392 30.86 -11.38 -15.32
CA TRP A 392 30.63 -11.59 -13.85
C TRP A 392 31.04 -10.49 -12.82
N THR A 393 30.27 -10.05 -11.80
CA THR A 393 29.31 -10.72 -10.90
C THR A 393 28.61 -9.68 -9.97
N ALA A 394 27.40 -10.03 -9.50
CA ALA A 394 26.64 -9.52 -8.33
C ALA A 394 25.83 -8.21 -8.47
N SER A 395 24.58 -8.31 -8.96
CA SER A 395 23.55 -7.27 -8.78
C SER A 395 22.81 -7.46 -7.46
N ARG A 396 22.48 -6.35 -6.79
CA ARG A 396 21.63 -6.30 -5.59
C ARG A 396 20.45 -5.39 -5.90
N SER A 397 19.25 -5.84 -5.59
CA SER A 397 18.01 -5.41 -6.23
C SER A 397 16.91 -5.12 -5.17
N ARG A 398 15.85 -4.35 -5.48
CA ARG A 398 14.72 -4.01 -4.56
C ARG A 398 13.33 -4.17 -5.15
N ARG A 399 12.41 -4.62 -4.29
CA ARG A 399 11.03 -5.04 -4.58
C ARG A 399 10.03 -3.88 -4.61
N LEU A 400 8.96 -4.11 -5.36
CA LEU A 400 7.76 -3.29 -5.50
C LEU A 400 6.56 -4.24 -5.47
N LEU A 401 5.60 -3.98 -4.59
CA LEU A 401 4.37 -4.75 -4.45
C LEU A 401 3.24 -4.13 -5.30
N MET A 402 2.42 -4.97 -5.94
CA MET A 402 1.17 -4.58 -6.61
C MET A 402 0.06 -5.55 -6.22
N TRP A 403 -1.17 -5.06 -6.05
CA TRP A 403 -2.34 -5.93 -5.87
C TRP A 403 -3.49 -5.57 -6.80
N THR A 404 -4.43 -6.51 -6.94
CA THR A 404 -5.75 -6.32 -7.54
C THR A 404 -6.84 -6.80 -6.58
N ALA A 405 -8.01 -6.17 -6.62
CA ALA A 405 -9.18 -6.59 -5.86
C ALA A 405 -10.42 -6.54 -6.77
N ASN A 406 -11.02 -7.69 -7.12
CA ASN A 406 -12.17 -7.70 -8.04
C ASN A 406 -13.25 -8.77 -7.79
N THR A 407 -14.46 -8.46 -8.26
CA THR A 407 -15.62 -9.35 -8.37
C THR A 407 -15.88 -9.72 -9.85
N SER A 408 -15.51 -10.95 -10.20
CA SER A 408 -15.98 -11.78 -11.33
C SER A 408 -15.71 -11.35 -12.79
N LEU A 409 -15.21 -12.35 -13.54
CA LEU A 409 -15.03 -12.49 -15.00
C LEU A 409 -13.88 -11.71 -15.64
N ALA A 410 -12.70 -12.34 -15.59
CA ALA A 410 -11.46 -11.96 -16.24
C ALA A 410 -11.62 -11.63 -17.75
N ARG A 411 -11.02 -10.50 -18.14
CA ARG A 411 -10.49 -10.27 -19.49
C ARG A 411 -8.97 -10.22 -19.37
N ALA A 412 -8.27 -10.89 -20.28
CA ALA A 412 -6.81 -10.92 -20.30
C ALA A 412 -6.21 -9.50 -20.28
N GLY A 413 -5.35 -9.25 -19.29
CA GLY A 413 -4.57 -8.04 -19.19
C GLY A 413 -3.08 -8.28 -19.17
N VAL A 414 -2.36 -7.33 -19.75
CA VAL A 414 -0.90 -7.29 -19.77
C VAL A 414 -0.47 -6.40 -18.62
N CYS A 415 0.09 -6.95 -17.54
CA CYS A 415 0.79 -6.17 -16.51
C CYS A 415 2.28 -6.09 -16.82
N SER A 416 2.81 -4.89 -17.05
CA SER A 416 4.26 -4.61 -17.11
C SER A 416 4.59 -3.29 -16.45
N LEU A 417 5.81 -3.21 -15.92
CA LEU A 417 6.34 -2.08 -15.18
C LEU A 417 7.54 -1.48 -15.89
N THR A 418 7.68 -0.17 -15.84
CA THR A 418 8.88 0.54 -16.28
C THR A 418 9.19 1.69 -15.34
N ASN A 419 10.34 1.66 -14.69
CA ASN A 419 10.85 2.77 -13.88
C ASN A 419 11.94 3.52 -14.65
N THR A 420 11.85 4.84 -14.62
CA THR A 420 12.64 5.75 -15.43
C THR A 420 13.17 6.87 -14.55
N VAL A 421 14.49 7.02 -14.45
CA VAL A 421 15.14 7.98 -13.53
C VAL A 421 16.09 8.91 -14.30
N ARG A 422 16.08 10.21 -13.94
CA ARG A 422 17.09 11.17 -14.36
C ARG A 422 17.90 11.65 -13.16
N THR A 423 19.20 11.45 -13.23
CA THR A 423 20.15 11.80 -12.17
C THR A 423 21.09 12.92 -12.60
N CYS A 424 21.56 13.69 -11.62
CA CYS A 424 22.74 14.54 -11.77
C CYS A 424 23.65 14.32 -10.55
N PRO A 425 24.99 14.49 -10.68
CA PRO A 425 25.89 14.49 -9.54
C PRO A 425 25.44 15.54 -8.52
N ALA A 426 25.42 15.18 -7.23
CA ALA A 426 25.26 16.19 -6.19
C ALA A 426 26.52 17.08 -6.19
N SER A 427 26.32 18.39 -6.41
CA SER A 427 27.38 19.39 -6.33
C SER A 427 27.79 19.67 -4.90
#